data_AF-A0A6S6S8V3-F1
#
_entry.id   AF-A0A6S6S8V3-F1
#
_cell.length_a   1.000
_cell.length_b   1.000
_cell.length_c   1.000
_cell.angle_alpha   90.00
_cell.angle_beta   90.00
_cell.angle_gamma   90.00
#
_symmetry.space_group_name_H-M   'P 1'
#
loop_
_entity.id
_entity.type
_entity.pdbx_description
1 polymer ?
#
loop_
_entity_poly.entity_id
_entity_poly.type
_entity_poly.pdbx_seq_one_letter_code
_entity_poly.pdbx_strand_id
1 'polypeptide(L)'
;MKGALAHRTAFHFNYLNELYIGNNEARKVITELFGEAKNSKDKIEGSKGKVIFSDCFKPNRDETKTFDHVAIDRFTSGAIDGALFQEKTIAQQDQWEVEILVEKSVSSAFIKAFELALDDVCKGVLALGGATTKGHGVFTGQIIKDGEVLNVERKK
;
A
#
# COMPACT_ATOMS: atom_id res chain seq x y z
N MET A 1 2.62 -3.17 3.88
CA MET A 1 2.95 -2.11 2.90
C MET A 1 3.04 -2.64 1.47
N LYS A 2 3.96 -3.59 1.20
CA LYS A 2 4.21 -4.14 -0.16
C LYS A 2 2.95 -4.49 -0.95
N GLY A 3 1.98 -5.19 -0.36
CA GLY A 3 0.74 -5.58 -1.05
C GLY A 3 -0.15 -4.41 -1.49
N ALA A 4 -0.33 -3.40 -0.62
CA ALA A 4 -1.11 -2.21 -0.95
C ALA A 4 -0.46 -1.40 -2.07
N LEU A 5 0.87 -1.22 -2.00
CA LEU A 5 1.65 -0.57 -3.04
C LEU A 5 1.61 -1.35 -4.36
N ALA A 6 1.71 -2.67 -4.32
CA ALA A 6 1.62 -3.51 -5.52
C ALA A 6 0.29 -3.27 -6.24
N HIS A 7 -0.83 -3.36 -5.53
CA HIS A 7 -2.15 -3.12 -6.09
C HIS A 7 -2.29 -1.70 -6.66
N ARG A 8 -1.83 -0.69 -5.92
CA ARG A 8 -1.92 0.71 -6.37
C ARG A 8 -1.00 1.01 -7.55
N THR A 9 0.14 0.35 -7.64
CA THR A 9 1.06 0.46 -8.77
C THR A 9 0.45 -0.13 -10.03
N ALA A 10 -0.22 -1.29 -9.94
CA ALA A 10 -0.97 -1.84 -11.06
C ALA A 10 -2.06 -0.90 -11.57
N PHE A 11 -2.79 -0.26 -10.65
CA PHE A 11 -3.77 0.75 -11.01
C PHE A 11 -3.15 1.89 -11.84
N HIS A 12 -2.06 2.50 -11.36
CA HIS A 12 -1.41 3.61 -12.08
C HIS A 12 -0.79 3.17 -13.40
N PHE A 13 -0.17 2.00 -13.44
CA PHE A 13 0.39 1.46 -14.67
C PHE A 13 -0.70 1.26 -15.73
N ASN A 14 -1.82 0.65 -15.35
CA ASN A 14 -2.94 0.43 -16.26
C ASN A 14 -3.55 1.75 -16.72
N TYR A 15 -3.71 2.72 -15.81
CA TYR A 15 -4.19 4.05 -16.15
C TYR A 15 -3.28 4.78 -17.14
N LEU A 16 -1.96 4.73 -16.93
CA LEU A 16 -0.98 5.38 -17.81
C LEU A 16 -0.87 4.75 -19.20
N ASN A 17 -1.21 3.46 -19.33
CA ASN A 17 -1.14 2.70 -20.58
C ASN A 17 -2.52 2.43 -21.20
N GLU A 18 -3.59 3.04 -20.67
CA GLU A 18 -4.98 2.85 -21.15
C GLU A 18 -5.39 1.36 -21.21
N LEU A 19 -4.96 0.57 -20.22
CA LEU A 19 -5.25 -0.85 -20.11
C LEU A 19 -6.53 -1.05 -19.28
N TYR A 20 -7.57 -1.58 -19.91
CA TYR A 20 -8.88 -1.82 -19.28
C TYR A 20 -9.14 -3.31 -19.02
N ILE A 21 -10.30 -3.60 -18.40
CA ILE A 21 -10.74 -4.96 -18.07
C ILE A 21 -10.69 -5.85 -19.33
N GLY A 22 -10.06 -7.02 -19.19
CA GLY A 22 -9.88 -7.99 -20.28
C GLY A 22 -8.47 -7.97 -20.90
N ASN A 23 -7.63 -6.99 -20.57
CA ASN A 23 -6.25 -6.96 -21.05
C ASN A 23 -5.31 -7.77 -20.14
N ASN A 24 -4.73 -8.86 -20.65
CA ASN A 24 -3.77 -9.69 -19.92
C ASN A 24 -2.48 -8.94 -19.53
N GLU A 25 -2.16 -7.84 -20.22
CA GLU A 25 -0.96 -7.05 -19.94
C GLU A 25 -1.04 -6.28 -18.62
N ALA A 26 -2.25 -6.14 -18.06
CA ALA A 26 -2.51 -5.37 -16.84
C ALA A 26 -1.77 -5.88 -15.59
N ARG A 27 -1.27 -7.12 -15.63
CA ARG A 27 -0.50 -7.73 -14.53
C ARG A 27 1.01 -7.65 -14.70
N LYS A 28 1.52 -7.21 -15.87
CA LYS A 28 2.97 -7.21 -16.17
C LYS A 28 3.78 -6.44 -15.12
N VAL A 29 3.28 -5.29 -14.66
CA VAL A 29 3.97 -4.47 -13.64
C VAL A 29 4.10 -5.18 -12.29
N ILE A 30 3.13 -6.03 -11.92
CA ILE A 30 3.19 -6.79 -10.68
C ILE A 30 4.30 -7.84 -10.77
N THR A 31 4.29 -8.63 -11.84
CA THR A 31 5.28 -9.69 -12.06
C THR A 31 6.69 -9.11 -12.18
N GLU A 32 6.86 -7.94 -12.80
CA GLU A 32 8.15 -7.28 -12.98
C GLU A 32 8.70 -6.69 -11.67
N LEU A 33 7.92 -5.87 -10.95
CA LEU A 33 8.39 -5.17 -9.75
C LEU A 33 8.32 -6.03 -8.48
N PHE A 34 7.21 -6.75 -8.29
CA PHE A 34 6.91 -7.43 -7.03
C PHE A 34 7.17 -8.94 -7.10
N GLY A 35 7.28 -9.49 -8.30
CA GLY A 35 7.48 -10.91 -8.57
C GLY A 35 6.17 -11.69 -8.61
N GLU A 36 6.25 -12.95 -8.98
CA GLU A 36 5.12 -13.87 -9.05
C GLU A 36 5.49 -15.22 -8.45
N ALA A 37 4.57 -15.79 -7.67
CA ALA A 37 4.79 -17.10 -7.07
C ALA A 37 4.67 -18.19 -8.13
N LYS A 38 5.53 -19.21 -8.02
CA LYS A 38 5.43 -20.40 -8.88
C LYS A 38 4.08 -21.08 -8.66
N ASN A 39 3.37 -21.35 -9.75
CA ASN A 39 2.11 -22.07 -9.72
C ASN A 39 2.12 -23.18 -10.76
N SER A 40 2.27 -24.42 -10.29
CA SER A 40 2.36 -25.60 -11.14
C SER A 40 1.06 -25.93 -11.88
N LYS A 41 -0.11 -25.47 -11.38
CA LYS A 41 -1.39 -25.69 -12.06
C LYS A 41 -1.53 -24.82 -13.31
N ASP A 42 -1.05 -23.58 -13.20
CA ASP A 42 -1.15 -22.57 -14.27
C ASP A 42 0.14 -22.44 -15.11
N LYS A 43 1.11 -23.35 -14.92
CA LYS A 43 2.44 -23.35 -15.59
C LYS A 43 3.20 -22.02 -15.44
N ILE A 44 3.09 -21.38 -14.28
CA ILE A 44 3.83 -20.16 -13.95
C ILE A 44 5.14 -20.57 -13.30
N GLU A 45 6.28 -20.27 -13.92
CA GLU A 45 7.62 -20.62 -13.41
C GLU A 45 8.00 -19.87 -12.12
N GLY A 46 7.34 -18.74 -11.86
CA GLY A 46 7.64 -17.84 -10.76
C GLY A 46 8.79 -16.91 -11.08
N SER A 47 8.71 -15.68 -10.58
CA SER A 47 9.73 -14.65 -10.79
C SER A 47 10.05 -13.93 -9.48
N LYS A 48 11.32 -13.58 -9.31
CA LYS A 48 11.74 -12.74 -8.19
C LYS A 48 11.39 -11.28 -8.51
N GLY A 49 10.75 -10.60 -7.56
CA GLY A 49 10.51 -9.16 -7.67
C GLY A 49 11.80 -8.35 -7.64
N LYS A 50 11.80 -7.23 -8.37
CA LYS A 50 12.90 -6.27 -8.49
C LYS A 50 12.86 -5.13 -7.46
N VAL A 51 11.92 -5.18 -6.51
CA VAL A 51 11.78 -4.22 -5.41
C VAL A 51 11.92 -4.91 -4.05
N ILE A 52 12.76 -4.34 -3.20
CA ILE A 52 12.99 -4.76 -1.81
C ILE A 52 12.56 -3.64 -0.88
N PHE A 53 11.88 -3.99 0.21
CA PHE A 53 11.40 -3.07 1.23
C PHE A 53 12.11 -3.40 2.54
N SER A 54 12.58 -2.38 3.26
CA SER A 54 12.99 -2.55 4.64
C SER A 54 11.76 -2.76 5.54
N ASP A 55 11.94 -3.52 6.61
CA ASP A 55 10.96 -3.58 7.67
C ASP A 55 11.08 -2.33 8.55
N CYS A 56 9.93 -1.84 9.01
CA CYS A 56 9.85 -0.70 9.93
C CYS A 56 9.77 -1.21 11.36
N PHE A 57 10.79 -0.93 12.17
CA PHE A 57 10.80 -1.26 13.59
C PHE A 57 10.90 0.01 14.42
N LYS A 58 10.07 0.10 15.46
CA LYS A 58 10.17 1.16 16.47
C LYS A 58 10.41 0.51 17.85
N PRO A 59 11.52 0.85 18.54
CA PRO A 59 11.89 0.19 19.78
C PRO A 59 11.06 0.61 21.01
N ASN A 60 10.46 1.80 21.02
CA ASN A 60 9.58 2.27 22.12
C ASN A 60 8.11 2.26 21.71
N ARG A 61 7.26 1.59 22.50
CA ARG A 61 5.81 1.47 22.31
C ARG A 61 5.08 1.96 23.57
N ASP A 62 5.18 3.24 23.90
CA ASP A 62 4.61 3.73 25.16
C ASP A 62 3.20 4.33 25.02
N GLU A 63 2.67 4.53 23.80
CA GLU A 63 1.30 5.07 23.64
C GLU A 63 0.46 4.25 22.67
N THR A 64 -0.24 3.26 23.21
CA THR A 64 -1.36 2.61 22.52
C THR A 64 -2.65 3.32 22.94
N LYS A 65 -3.46 3.80 21.98
CA LYS A 65 -4.84 4.19 22.26
C LYS A 65 -5.76 3.02 21.95
N THR A 66 -6.60 2.68 22.92
CA THR A 66 -7.66 1.68 22.73
C THR A 66 -8.91 2.42 22.27
N PHE A 67 -9.41 2.10 21.08
CA PHE A 67 -10.71 2.57 20.62
C PHE A 67 -11.74 1.47 20.91
N ASP A 68 -12.72 1.78 21.74
CA ASP A 68 -13.87 0.91 21.96
C ASP A 68 -14.88 1.13 20.82
N HIS A 69 -15.12 0.09 20.02
CA HIS A 69 -16.19 0.10 19.02
C HIS A 69 -17.40 -0.66 19.57
N VAL A 70 -18.58 -0.03 19.51
CA VAL A 70 -19.87 -0.68 19.79
C VAL A 70 -20.57 -0.94 18.46
N ALA A 71 -20.88 -2.20 18.18
CA ALA A 71 -21.77 -2.54 17.07
C ALA A 71 -23.23 -2.26 17.46
N ILE A 72 -23.87 -1.32 16.76
CA ILE A 72 -25.28 -0.96 16.95
C ILE A 72 -26.13 -1.78 15.99
N ASP A 73 -27.12 -2.50 16.50
CA ASP A 73 -28.12 -3.20 15.68
C ASP A 73 -29.02 -2.19 14.98
N ARG A 74 -29.03 -2.21 13.65
CA ARG A 74 -29.80 -1.29 12.80
C ARG A 74 -31.30 -1.57 12.78
N PHE A 75 -31.75 -2.72 13.29
CA PHE A 75 -33.18 -3.07 13.36
C PHE A 75 -33.80 -2.75 14.72
N THR A 76 -33.09 -3.02 15.81
CA THR A 76 -33.64 -2.83 17.17
C THR A 76 -33.17 -1.55 17.84
N SER A 77 -32.18 -0.84 17.26
CA SER A 77 -31.50 0.31 17.88
C SER A 77 -30.91 0.00 19.27
N GLY A 78 -30.80 -1.29 19.63
CA GLY A 78 -30.11 -1.76 20.82
C GLY A 78 -28.61 -1.97 20.57
N ALA A 79 -27.82 -1.98 21.64
CA ALA A 79 -26.45 -2.48 21.58
C ALA A 79 -26.48 -4.01 21.44
N ILE A 80 -25.70 -4.59 20.52
CA ILE A 80 -25.54 -6.03 20.44
C ILE A 80 -24.64 -6.47 21.61
N ASP A 81 -25.23 -7.19 22.57
CA ASP A 81 -24.47 -7.76 23.69
C ASP A 81 -23.41 -8.74 23.16
N GLY A 82 -22.14 -8.52 23.52
CA GLY A 82 -21.00 -9.33 23.05
C GLY A 82 -20.25 -8.84 21.79
N ALA A 83 -20.59 -7.69 21.21
CA ALA A 83 -19.90 -7.12 20.03
C ALA A 83 -18.97 -5.94 20.38
N LEU A 84 -18.31 -6.00 21.55
CA LEU A 84 -17.30 -5.02 21.95
C LEU A 84 -15.96 -5.39 21.32
N PHE A 85 -15.61 -4.76 20.19
CA PHE A 85 -14.30 -4.94 19.58
C PHE A 85 -13.36 -3.83 20.06
N GLN A 86 -12.38 -4.18 20.88
CA GLN A 86 -11.30 -3.29 21.26
C GLN A 86 -10.23 -3.29 20.18
N GLU A 87 -10.16 -2.20 19.41
CA GLU A 87 -9.09 -1.99 18.43
C GLU A 87 -7.95 -1.23 19.12
N LYS A 88 -6.78 -1.88 19.26
CA LYS A 88 -5.56 -1.15 19.62
C LYS A 88 -5.06 -0.43 18.37
N THR A 89 -5.20 0.88 18.35
CA THR A 89 -4.71 1.73 17.27
C THR A 89 -3.52 2.52 17.80
N ILE A 90 -2.43 2.52 17.05
CA ILE A 90 -1.30 3.41 17.32
C ILE A 90 -1.74 4.79 16.82
N ALA A 91 -2.16 5.65 17.74
CA ALA A 91 -2.59 7.01 17.47
C ALA A 91 -1.45 8.00 17.78
N GLN A 92 -0.26 7.72 17.25
CA GLN A 92 0.92 8.57 17.41
C GLN A 92 1.23 9.30 16.10
N GLN A 93 1.67 10.57 16.20
CA GLN A 93 2.19 11.37 15.08
C GLN A 93 3.63 10.96 14.71
N ASP A 94 3.85 9.66 14.65
CA ASP A 94 5.18 9.10 14.49
C ASP A 94 5.66 9.27 13.06
N GLN A 95 6.92 9.68 12.93
CA GLN A 95 7.63 9.60 11.67
C GLN A 95 8.17 8.19 11.48
N TRP A 96 7.96 7.65 10.28
CA TRP A 96 8.44 6.35 9.86
C TRP A 96 9.30 6.53 8.63
N GLU A 97 10.46 5.87 8.62
CA GLU A 97 11.35 5.82 7.48
C GLU A 97 11.34 4.41 6.90
N VAL A 98 11.10 4.30 5.60
CA VAL A 98 11.09 3.04 4.87
C VAL A 98 12.12 3.18 3.76
N GLU A 99 13.11 2.29 3.75
CA GLU A 99 14.06 2.19 2.65
C GLU A 99 13.51 1.23 1.59
N ILE A 100 13.49 1.69 0.35
CA ILE A 100 13.00 0.90 -0.78
C ILE A 100 14.11 0.85 -1.84
N LEU A 101 14.58 -0.36 -2.13
CA LEU A 101 15.60 -0.61 -3.14
C LEU A 101 14.93 -1.16 -4.40
N VAL A 102 15.19 -0.51 -5.54
CA VAL A 102 14.66 -0.90 -6.86
C VAL A 102 15.82 -1.26 -7.77
N GLU A 103 15.73 -2.38 -8.48
CA GLU A 103 16.74 -2.79 -9.43
C GLU A 103 16.80 -1.85 -10.65
N LYS A 104 18.00 -1.46 -11.07
CA LYS A 104 18.22 -0.54 -12.21
C LYS A 104 17.72 -1.07 -13.56
N SER A 105 17.47 -2.38 -13.68
CA SER A 105 17.00 -3.01 -14.91
C SER A 105 15.51 -2.76 -15.20
N VAL A 106 14.77 -2.20 -14.24
CA VAL A 106 13.34 -1.93 -14.37
C VAL A 106 13.10 -0.78 -15.35
N SER A 107 12.14 -0.94 -16.25
CA SER A 107 11.78 0.12 -17.20
C SER A 107 11.21 1.36 -16.51
N SER A 108 11.45 2.53 -17.11
CA SER A 108 10.96 3.81 -16.60
C SER A 108 9.44 3.88 -16.46
N ALA A 109 8.69 3.14 -17.31
CA ALA A 109 7.23 3.07 -17.24
C ALA A 109 6.74 2.41 -15.94
N PHE A 110 7.40 1.32 -15.51
CA PHE A 110 7.07 0.66 -14.25
C PHE A 110 7.47 1.49 -13.05
N ILE A 111 8.65 2.13 -13.10
CA ILE A 111 9.12 3.04 -12.04
C ILE A 111 8.13 4.20 -11.86
N LYS A 112 7.69 4.83 -12.95
CA LYS A 112 6.73 5.95 -12.89
C LYS A 112 5.40 5.55 -12.23
N ALA A 113 4.88 4.37 -12.55
CA ALA A 113 3.67 3.86 -11.91
C ALA A 113 3.87 3.60 -10.40
N PHE A 114 5.06 3.14 -10.02
CA PHE A 114 5.42 2.89 -8.62
C PHE A 114 5.60 4.20 -7.83
N GLU A 115 6.25 5.21 -8.43
CA GLU A 115 6.39 6.55 -7.85
C GLU A 115 5.03 7.21 -7.57
N LEU A 116 4.05 7.07 -8.50
CA LEU A 116 2.69 7.54 -8.28
C LEU A 116 1.98 6.80 -7.13
N ALA A 117 2.24 5.51 -6.95
CA ALA A 117 1.68 4.73 -5.85
C ALA A 117 2.28 5.15 -4.50
N LEU A 118 3.58 5.45 -4.44
CA LEU A 118 4.23 6.01 -3.25
C LEU A 118 3.70 7.42 -2.94
N ASP A 119 3.51 8.25 -3.97
CA ASP A 119 2.97 9.61 -3.81
C ASP A 119 1.53 9.60 -3.29
N ASP A 120 0.73 8.58 -3.66
CA ASP A 120 -0.59 8.38 -3.06
C ASP A 120 -0.53 8.04 -1.57
N VAL A 121 0.48 7.30 -1.10
CA VAL A 121 0.68 7.09 0.34
C VAL A 121 1.08 8.41 1.01
N CYS A 122 2.02 9.16 0.42
CA CYS A 122 2.51 10.43 0.97
C CYS A 122 1.46 11.55 0.98
N LYS A 123 0.45 11.49 0.12
CA LYS A 123 -0.68 12.43 0.08
C LYS A 123 -1.90 11.95 0.87
N GLY A 124 -1.82 10.80 1.53
CA GLY A 124 -2.93 10.22 2.29
C GLY A 124 -4.07 9.67 1.42
N VAL A 125 -3.86 9.52 0.11
CA VAL A 125 -4.83 8.95 -0.83
C VAL A 125 -4.90 7.42 -0.68
N LEU A 126 -3.76 6.78 -0.42
CA LEU A 126 -3.67 5.35 -0.15
C LEU A 126 -3.42 5.11 1.34
N ALA A 127 -4.46 4.64 2.04
CA ALA A 127 -4.30 4.17 3.41
C ALA A 127 -3.62 2.78 3.45
N LEU A 128 -2.79 2.55 4.46
CA LEU A 128 -2.07 1.29 4.69
C LEU A 128 -2.60 0.58 5.93
N GLY A 129 -2.89 -0.72 5.82
CA GLY A 129 -3.32 -1.55 6.95
C GLY A 129 -4.83 -1.86 6.96
N GLY A 130 -5.36 -2.17 8.13
CA GLY A 130 -6.77 -2.48 8.35
C GLY A 130 -7.60 -1.26 8.79
N ALA A 131 -8.94 -1.42 8.84
CA ALA A 131 -9.88 -0.40 9.30
C ALA A 131 -9.81 0.96 8.58
N THR A 132 -9.37 0.98 7.31
CA THR A 132 -9.26 2.20 6.50
C THR A 132 -10.59 2.92 6.31
N THR A 133 -11.72 2.19 6.35
CA THR A 133 -13.09 2.77 6.32
C THR A 133 -13.45 3.59 7.55
N LYS A 134 -12.64 3.52 8.62
CA LYS A 134 -12.76 4.33 9.84
C LYS A 134 -11.71 5.45 9.90
N GLY A 135 -10.97 5.69 8.81
CA GLY A 135 -9.94 6.73 8.74
C GLY A 135 -8.56 6.31 9.28
N HIS A 136 -8.35 5.02 9.56
CA HIS A 136 -7.04 4.51 10.00
C HIS A 136 -6.06 4.34 8.84
N GLY A 137 -4.76 4.38 9.16
CA GLY A 137 -3.70 4.03 8.22
C GLY A 137 -3.39 5.10 7.17
N VAL A 138 -3.84 6.34 7.39
CA VAL A 138 -3.49 7.49 6.53
C VAL A 138 -2.12 8.02 6.94
N PHE A 139 -1.23 8.14 5.98
CA PHE A 139 0.10 8.70 6.16
C PHE A 139 0.26 9.96 5.33
N THR A 140 1.14 10.85 5.77
CA THR A 140 1.59 12.00 4.98
C THR A 140 3.11 12.07 5.05
N GLY A 141 3.77 12.42 3.95
CA GLY A 141 5.23 12.47 3.93
C GLY A 141 5.81 12.92 2.61
N GLN A 142 7.09 12.60 2.41
CA GLN A 142 7.86 12.94 1.22
C GLN A 142 8.63 11.71 0.72
N ILE A 143 8.91 11.70 -0.57
CA ILE A 143 9.72 10.65 -1.22
C ILE A 143 11.09 11.24 -1.48
N ILE A 144 12.14 10.55 -1.06
CA ILE A 144 13.53 10.90 -1.36
C ILE A 144 14.07 9.83 -2.31
N LYS A 145 14.47 10.24 -3.51
CA LYS A 145 15.04 9.38 -4.54
C LYS A 145 16.48 9.77 -4.76
N ASP A 146 17.40 8.85 -4.53
CA ASP A 146 18.84 9.05 -4.72
C ASP A 146 19.39 10.33 -4.02
N GLY A 147 18.79 10.71 -2.88
CA GLY A 147 19.16 11.88 -2.09
C GLY A 147 18.37 13.16 -2.39
N GLU A 148 17.50 13.18 -3.40
CA GLU A 148 16.70 14.34 -3.78
C GLU A 148 15.20 14.14 -3.51
N VAL A 149 14.51 15.21 -3.12
CA VAL A 149 13.05 15.16 -2.94
C VAL A 149 12.38 14.98 -4.29
N LEU A 150 11.67 13.87 -4.44
CA LEU A 150 10.96 13.54 -5.66
C LEU A 150 9.61 14.26 -5.72
N ASN A 151 9.46 15.16 -6.69
CA ASN A 151 8.18 15.77 -7.03
C ASN A 151 7.51 14.95 -8.14
N VAL A 152 6.46 14.20 -7.79
CA VAL A 152 5.76 13.35 -8.76
C VAL A 152 4.77 14.18 -9.59
N GLU A 153 5.08 14.34 -10.88
CA GLU A 153 4.19 14.98 -11.85
C GLU A 153 2.95 14.12 -12.14
N ARG A 154 1.76 14.68 -11.91
CA ARG A 154 0.48 14.06 -12.27
C ARG A 154 -0.09 14.77 -13.50
N LYS A 155 -0.44 14.01 -14.54
CA LYS A 155 -1.27 14.54 -15.62
C LYS A 155 -2.63 14.91 -15.04
N LYS A 156 -3.04 16.17 -15.25
CA LYS A 156 -4.39 16.66 -14.94
C LYS A 156 -5.41 16.06 -15.89
#